data_AF-A0A7C3LQA7-F1
#
_entry.id   AF-A0A7C3LQA7-F1
#
_cell.length_a   1.000
_cell.length_b   1.000
_cell.length_c   1.000
_cell.angle_alpha   90.00
_cell.angle_beta   90.00
_cell.angle_gamma   90.00
#
_symmetry.space_group_name_H-M   'P 1'
#
loop_
_entity.id
_entity.type
_entity.pdbx_description
1 polymer ?
#
loop_
_entity_poly.entity_id
_entity_poly.type
_entity_poly.pdbx_seq_one_letter_code
_entity_poly.pdbx_strand_id
1 'polypeptide(L)'
;MKNTLCWVYHMMLADLRERARSPKFLVIIGLAMLAGYAYIPATDSETLAIALGPWRGLNNSAWIGTVFGILTVIIMPVLGYFLVKNAIELDRRTNVGRVIATTPISKPAYLLGKWLSNLVTLTVMLVTLNIMALVMQFMRAEVTQVDLWALSAPIWLMGFPVFALIAAIAVWFESVSFLSGTFGNMLFFIGWVLFLDYIGLPGMFEYNIGVVLPHNDLLGLSLPIASLQTIGNQLFPDFAGHFNFGGATYATMPVIVDWPGVDWSPAYMLGRLSWLGLAIGLALAAALPFDRFDPASASAARTDSLLKRFFRRRQSASEPAFLHAKVDLTPVADKISSFRFGALFIAELKLMFKGKQWWWYVVAVLISLLGFAGPPGGRSVTAQLAVLWPVIAWSAMGTREEQYDTTKLLFSSVDPIKGQLLANWLSGVLLGLIAVLGVSLRVIIEGDASLIPVFWVAAFFIPSLALGLGSISGSPRLFEIVYLVWWFLGANGVTPMDFMQGSRDVLHLPTLAIYMFIAMLMFVLAVFGRQRKMIR
;
A
#
# COMPACT_ATOMS: atom_id res chain seq x y z
N MET A 1 17.02 11.86 -31.46
CA MET A 1 16.72 10.47 -31.04
C MET A 1 17.87 9.78 -30.30
N LYS A 2 19.11 9.70 -30.84
CA LYS A 2 20.23 9.03 -30.15
C LYS A 2 20.49 9.55 -28.72
N ASN A 3 20.48 10.88 -28.52
CA ASN A 3 20.71 11.47 -27.20
C ASN A 3 19.57 11.17 -26.21
N THR A 4 18.32 11.13 -26.67
CA THR A 4 17.15 10.84 -25.83
C THR A 4 17.17 9.42 -25.28
N LEU A 5 17.50 8.44 -26.12
CA LEU A 5 17.60 7.04 -25.71
C LEU A 5 18.73 6.84 -24.69
N CYS A 6 19.86 7.52 -24.90
CA CYS A 6 20.99 7.55 -23.98
C CYS A 6 20.58 8.12 -22.61
N TRP A 7 19.84 9.24 -22.58
CA TRP A 7 19.34 9.82 -21.33
C TRP A 7 18.39 8.89 -20.58
N VAL A 8 17.44 8.27 -21.28
CA VAL A 8 16.50 7.29 -20.68
C VAL A 8 17.26 6.13 -20.06
N TYR A 9 18.24 5.57 -20.78
CA TYR A 9 19.06 4.46 -20.31
C TYR A 9 19.86 4.82 -19.05
N HIS A 10 20.57 5.95 -19.04
CA HIS A 10 21.38 6.34 -17.89
C HIS A 10 20.52 6.72 -16.67
N MET A 11 19.35 7.33 -16.89
CA MET A 11 18.41 7.62 -15.81
C MET A 11 17.88 6.34 -15.17
N MET A 12 17.49 5.36 -15.99
CA MET A 12 17.08 4.03 -15.53
C MET A 12 18.21 3.35 -14.74
N LEU A 13 19.42 3.32 -15.31
CA LEU A 13 20.56 2.62 -14.71
C LEU A 13 21.00 3.23 -13.37
N ALA A 14 20.95 4.56 -13.23
CA ALA A 14 21.28 5.24 -11.99
C ALA A 14 20.31 4.85 -10.87
N ASP A 15 19.01 4.91 -11.13
CA ASP A 15 17.95 4.58 -10.18
C ASP A 15 18.00 3.09 -9.78
N LEU A 16 18.26 2.19 -10.75
CA LEU A 16 18.45 0.76 -10.47
C LEU A 16 19.66 0.47 -9.59
N ARG A 17 20.80 1.15 -9.84
CA ARG A 17 22.00 0.98 -9.01
C ARG A 17 21.78 1.44 -7.58
N GLU A 18 21.03 2.52 -7.39
CA GLU A 18 20.65 3.01 -6.06
C GLU A 18 19.74 2.00 -5.34
N ARG A 19 18.72 1.47 -6.03
CA ARG A 19 17.81 0.46 -5.48
C ARG A 19 18.52 -0.84 -5.12
N ALA A 20 19.34 -1.39 -6.03
CA ALA A 20 20.03 -2.66 -5.83
C ALA A 20 21.03 -2.66 -4.65
N ARG A 21 21.54 -1.47 -4.28
CA ARG A 21 22.43 -1.30 -3.11
C ARG A 21 21.67 -1.08 -1.80
N SER A 22 20.36 -0.88 -1.86
CA SER A 22 19.54 -0.67 -0.67
C SER A 22 19.18 -2.01 -0.03
N PRO A 23 19.30 -2.16 1.31
CA PRO A 23 18.85 -3.37 2.00
C PRO A 23 17.36 -3.66 1.80
N LYS A 24 16.57 -2.62 1.46
CA LYS A 24 15.15 -2.76 1.11
C LYS A 24 14.96 -3.73 -0.06
N PHE A 25 15.86 -3.70 -1.05
CA PHE A 25 15.81 -4.57 -2.23
C PHE A 25 15.82 -6.06 -1.86
N LEU A 26 16.68 -6.45 -0.92
CA LEU A 26 16.75 -7.84 -0.44
C LEU A 26 15.49 -8.25 0.33
N VAL A 27 14.92 -7.36 1.13
CA VAL A 27 13.67 -7.63 1.87
C VAL A 27 12.54 -7.96 0.90
N ILE A 28 12.45 -7.27 -0.24
CA ILE A 28 11.44 -7.56 -1.26
C ILE A 28 11.65 -8.92 -1.90
N ILE A 29 12.89 -9.26 -2.25
CA ILE A 29 13.21 -10.59 -2.81
C ILE A 29 12.79 -11.66 -1.80
N GLY A 30 13.11 -11.48 -0.52
CA GLY A 30 12.69 -12.39 0.55
C GLY A 30 11.16 -12.48 0.69
N LEU A 31 10.43 -11.36 0.61
CA LEU A 31 8.96 -11.36 0.63
C LEU A 31 8.36 -12.05 -0.61
N ALA A 32 8.94 -11.85 -1.80
CA ALA A 32 8.52 -12.54 -3.01
C ALA A 32 8.79 -14.05 -2.93
N MET A 33 9.93 -14.44 -2.34
CA MET A 33 10.24 -15.85 -2.05
C MET A 33 9.22 -16.46 -1.08
N LEU A 34 8.92 -15.76 0.02
CA LEU A 34 7.94 -16.20 1.00
C LEU A 34 6.53 -16.30 0.40
N ALA A 35 6.14 -15.34 -0.45
CA ALA A 35 4.89 -15.40 -1.18
C ALA A 35 4.84 -16.59 -2.14
N GLY A 36 5.90 -16.81 -2.93
CA GLY A 36 6.00 -17.96 -3.84
C GLY A 36 5.93 -19.30 -3.09
N TYR A 37 6.54 -19.39 -1.91
CA TYR A 37 6.39 -20.57 -1.04
C TYR A 37 4.95 -20.77 -0.58
N ALA A 38 4.26 -19.69 -0.17
CA ALA A 38 2.87 -19.74 0.30
C ALA A 38 1.85 -20.03 -0.82
N TYR A 39 2.19 -19.78 -2.09
CA TYR A 39 1.31 -19.99 -3.24
C TYR A 39 0.97 -21.45 -3.51
N ILE A 40 1.82 -22.39 -3.11
CA ILE A 40 1.55 -23.82 -3.29
C ILE A 40 1.60 -24.48 -1.91
N PRO A 41 0.45 -24.72 -1.25
CA PRO A 41 0.37 -25.45 0.02
C PRO A 41 0.98 -26.85 -0.08
N ALA A 42 1.25 -27.48 1.07
CA ALA A 42 1.72 -28.86 1.13
C ALA A 42 0.69 -29.83 0.51
N THR A 43 1.13 -30.96 -0.01
CA THR A 43 0.27 -31.90 -0.77
C THR A 43 -0.79 -32.57 0.10
N ASP A 44 -0.56 -32.63 1.41
CA ASP A 44 -1.43 -33.14 2.46
C ASP A 44 -2.30 -32.06 3.12
N SER A 45 -2.17 -30.79 2.71
CA SER A 45 -2.96 -29.67 3.23
C SER A 45 -4.40 -29.71 2.72
N GLU A 46 -5.37 -29.54 3.63
CA GLU A 46 -6.79 -29.33 3.29
C GLU A 46 -7.05 -27.96 2.65
N THR A 47 -6.10 -27.03 2.77
CA THR A 47 -6.15 -25.70 2.16
C THR A 47 -5.52 -25.72 0.78
N LEU A 48 -6.28 -25.28 -0.24
CA LEU A 48 -5.82 -25.13 -1.62
C LEU A 48 -5.70 -23.66 -2.00
N ALA A 49 -4.64 -23.32 -2.74
CA ALA A 49 -4.42 -21.97 -3.23
C ALA A 49 -5.44 -21.54 -4.29
N ILE A 50 -5.75 -22.45 -5.22
CA ILE A 50 -6.80 -22.35 -6.22
C ILE A 50 -7.59 -23.65 -6.19
N ALA A 51 -8.91 -23.53 -6.23
CA ALA A 51 -9.79 -24.68 -6.25
C ALA A 51 -10.92 -24.48 -7.27
N LEU A 52 -11.20 -25.56 -8.01
CA LEU A 52 -12.16 -25.58 -9.12
C LEU A 52 -13.27 -26.57 -8.78
N GLY A 53 -14.10 -26.24 -7.78
CA GLY A 53 -15.10 -27.18 -7.28
C GLY A 53 -14.44 -28.39 -6.57
N PRO A 54 -14.72 -29.65 -6.97
CA PRO A 54 -14.24 -30.85 -6.27
C PRO A 54 -12.83 -31.33 -6.68
N TRP A 55 -12.11 -30.59 -7.53
CA TRP A 55 -10.83 -31.05 -8.08
C TRP A 55 -9.74 -29.98 -8.06
N ARG A 56 -8.50 -30.45 -8.14
CA ARG A 56 -7.28 -29.65 -8.33
C ARG A 56 -6.41 -30.27 -9.41
N GLY A 57 -5.56 -29.45 -10.04
CA GLY A 57 -4.54 -29.98 -10.93
C GLY A 57 -3.45 -30.74 -10.16
N LEU A 58 -2.87 -31.73 -10.84
CA LEU A 58 -1.58 -32.32 -10.49
C LEU A 58 -0.52 -31.22 -10.46
N ASN A 59 0.37 -31.21 -9.45
CA ASN A 59 1.44 -30.20 -9.31
C ASN A 59 2.58 -30.39 -10.34
N ASN A 60 2.22 -30.42 -11.62
CA ASN A 60 3.11 -30.36 -12.77
C ASN A 60 3.46 -28.90 -13.12
N SER A 61 4.32 -28.69 -14.13
CA SER A 61 4.76 -27.35 -14.54
C SER A 61 3.60 -26.43 -14.97
N ALA A 62 2.61 -26.97 -15.68
CA ALA A 62 1.47 -26.20 -16.17
C ALA A 62 0.57 -25.67 -15.03
N TRP A 63 0.27 -26.53 -14.05
CA TRP A 63 -0.54 -26.17 -12.90
C TRP A 63 0.17 -25.14 -12.02
N ILE A 64 1.41 -25.42 -11.62
CA ILE A 64 2.19 -24.52 -10.76
C ILE A 64 2.40 -23.18 -11.44
N GLY A 65 2.77 -23.17 -12.72
CA GLY A 65 2.94 -21.95 -13.51
C GLY A 65 1.67 -21.10 -13.51
N THR A 66 0.52 -21.73 -13.76
CA THR A 66 -0.79 -21.06 -13.75
C THR A 66 -1.18 -20.51 -12.38
N VAL A 67 -1.02 -21.29 -11.31
CA VAL A 67 -1.30 -20.82 -9.93
C VAL A 67 -0.42 -19.63 -9.59
N PHE A 68 0.88 -19.70 -9.88
CA PHE A 68 1.81 -18.58 -9.68
C PHE A 68 1.38 -17.36 -10.50
N GLY A 69 1.04 -17.53 -11.78
CA GLY A 69 0.60 -16.44 -12.64
C GLY A 69 -0.64 -15.74 -12.10
N ILE A 70 -1.69 -16.50 -11.76
CA ILE A 70 -2.95 -16.00 -11.21
C ILE A 70 -2.72 -15.23 -9.90
N LEU A 71 -2.05 -15.86 -8.93
CA LEU A 71 -1.82 -15.21 -7.63
C LEU A 71 -0.89 -14.00 -7.74
N THR A 72 0.08 -14.04 -8.66
CA THR A 72 0.96 -12.90 -8.93
C THR A 72 0.15 -11.70 -9.41
N VAL A 73 -0.73 -11.84 -10.40
CA VAL A 73 -1.49 -10.68 -10.91
C VAL A 73 -2.59 -10.19 -9.97
N ILE A 74 -3.03 -11.00 -9.01
CA ILE A 74 -4.03 -10.59 -8.01
C ILE A 74 -3.36 -9.85 -6.84
N ILE A 75 -2.31 -10.45 -6.26
CA ILE A 75 -1.76 -10.02 -4.96
C ILE A 75 -0.57 -9.07 -5.13
N MET A 76 0.33 -9.37 -6.08
CA MET A 76 1.61 -8.66 -6.17
C MET A 76 1.53 -7.21 -6.71
N PRO A 77 0.53 -6.78 -7.50
CA PRO A 77 0.38 -5.38 -7.88
C PRO A 77 0.31 -4.40 -6.71
N VAL A 78 -0.31 -4.80 -5.60
CA VAL A 78 -0.35 -3.98 -4.38
C VAL A 78 1.05 -3.77 -3.84
N LEU A 79 1.77 -4.86 -3.56
CA LEU A 79 3.13 -4.80 -3.04
C LEU A 79 4.09 -4.10 -4.03
N GLY A 80 3.94 -4.40 -5.31
CA GLY A 80 4.72 -3.85 -6.41
C GLY A 80 4.56 -2.33 -6.52
N TYR A 81 3.34 -1.80 -6.40
CA TYR A 81 3.10 -0.36 -6.40
C TYR A 81 3.85 0.34 -5.26
N PHE A 82 3.67 -0.13 -4.02
CA PHE A 82 4.32 0.48 -2.86
C PHE A 82 5.84 0.38 -2.89
N LEU A 83 6.36 -0.66 -3.54
CA LEU A 83 7.77 -0.85 -3.78
C LEU A 83 8.33 0.19 -4.75
N VAL A 84 7.72 0.30 -5.93
CA VAL A 84 8.27 1.16 -6.98
C VAL A 84 7.95 2.63 -6.78
N LYS A 85 6.89 2.93 -6.01
CA LYS A 85 6.52 4.28 -5.62
C LYS A 85 7.54 4.87 -4.65
N ASN A 86 8.49 5.62 -5.19
CA ASN A 86 9.33 6.64 -4.54
C ASN A 86 10.25 7.35 -5.52
N ALA A 87 10.21 7.02 -6.81
CA ALA A 87 11.34 7.23 -7.69
C ALA A 87 11.60 8.73 -7.91
N ILE A 88 10.54 9.51 -8.10
CA ILE A 88 10.54 10.97 -8.25
C ILE A 88 10.56 11.65 -6.88
N GLU A 89 9.86 11.09 -5.89
CA GLU A 89 9.82 11.65 -4.53
C GLU A 89 11.20 11.60 -3.85
N LEU A 90 12.01 10.59 -4.13
CA LEU A 90 13.39 10.52 -3.68
C LEU A 90 14.23 11.66 -4.28
N ASP A 91 14.08 11.93 -5.58
CA ASP A 91 14.74 13.05 -6.25
C ASP A 91 14.28 14.41 -5.68
N ARG A 92 13.01 14.52 -5.25
CA ARG A 92 12.50 15.71 -4.52
C ARG A 92 13.18 15.86 -3.17
N ARG A 93 13.20 14.80 -2.35
CA ARG A 93 13.72 14.83 -0.97
C ARG A 93 15.22 15.05 -0.89
N THR A 94 15.97 14.41 -1.79
CA THR A 94 17.45 14.55 -1.86
C THR A 94 17.88 15.86 -2.52
N ASN A 95 16.94 16.67 -3.01
CA ASN A 95 17.16 17.86 -3.84
C ASN A 95 17.90 17.60 -5.17
N VAL A 96 18.18 16.34 -5.52
CA VAL A 96 18.77 15.95 -6.81
C VAL A 96 17.86 16.40 -7.97
N GLY A 97 16.54 16.41 -7.76
CA GLY A 97 15.57 16.91 -8.74
C GLY A 97 15.85 18.35 -9.19
N ARG A 98 16.44 19.20 -8.33
CA ARG A 98 16.84 20.57 -8.71
C ARG A 98 18.00 20.57 -9.69
N VAL A 99 18.95 19.66 -9.53
CA VAL A 99 20.04 19.47 -10.50
C VAL A 99 19.47 18.98 -11.82
N ILE A 100 18.60 17.96 -11.78
CA ILE A 100 17.93 17.41 -12.98
C ILE A 100 17.15 18.50 -13.74
N ALA A 101 16.47 19.39 -13.03
CA ALA A 101 15.73 20.50 -13.63
C ALA A 101 16.61 21.45 -14.46
N THR A 102 17.90 21.59 -14.13
CA THR A 102 18.87 22.41 -14.88
C THR A 102 19.53 21.68 -16.06
N THR A 103 19.25 20.39 -16.26
CA THR A 103 19.80 19.60 -17.38
C THR A 103 18.92 19.68 -18.63
N PRO A 104 19.42 19.34 -19.83
CA PRO A 104 18.63 19.34 -21.07
C PRO A 104 17.61 18.18 -21.19
N ILE A 105 17.45 17.33 -20.16
CA ILE A 105 16.53 16.19 -20.22
C ILE A 105 15.07 16.66 -20.31
N SER A 106 14.29 16.11 -21.25
CA SER A 106 12.87 16.43 -21.36
C SER A 106 12.03 15.70 -20.30
N LYS A 107 10.84 16.24 -19.95
CA LYS A 107 9.91 15.58 -19.00
C LYS A 107 9.59 14.13 -19.40
N PRO A 108 9.23 13.83 -20.67
CA PRO A 108 8.90 12.46 -21.06
C PRO A 108 10.11 11.52 -21.00
N ALA A 109 11.31 11.99 -21.36
CA ALA A 109 12.52 11.17 -21.28
C ALA A 109 12.88 10.81 -19.83
N TYR A 110 12.78 11.78 -18.92
CA TYR A 110 12.97 11.55 -17.49
C TYR A 110 11.95 10.55 -16.94
N LEU A 111 10.66 10.74 -17.23
CA LEU A 111 9.59 9.87 -16.73
C LEU A 111 9.63 8.47 -17.32
N LEU A 112 9.98 8.31 -18.60
CA LEU A 112 10.22 7.00 -19.20
C LEU A 112 11.42 6.29 -18.55
N GLY A 113 12.48 7.02 -18.21
CA GLY A 113 13.61 6.47 -17.45
C GLY A 113 13.20 5.95 -16.07
N LYS A 114 12.38 6.72 -15.34
CA LYS A 114 11.82 6.30 -14.04
C LYS A 114 10.84 5.12 -14.18
N TRP A 115 9.99 5.12 -15.21
CA TRP A 115 9.08 4.02 -15.51
C TRP A 115 9.84 2.73 -15.82
N LEU A 116 10.87 2.78 -16.66
CA LEU A 116 11.72 1.62 -16.96
C LEU A 116 12.45 1.10 -15.72
N SER A 117 12.96 1.98 -14.85
CA SER A 117 13.57 1.56 -13.58
C SER A 117 12.58 0.80 -12.69
N ASN A 118 11.36 1.34 -12.58
CA ASN A 118 10.27 0.69 -11.84
C ASN A 118 9.90 -0.66 -12.47
N LEU A 119 9.75 -0.73 -13.79
CA LEU A 119 9.44 -1.96 -14.52
C LEU A 119 10.53 -3.02 -14.34
N VAL A 120 11.82 -2.66 -14.44
CA VAL A 120 12.92 -3.60 -14.20
C VAL A 120 12.90 -4.10 -12.75
N THR A 121 12.61 -3.24 -11.78
CA THR A 121 12.47 -3.64 -10.37
C THR A 121 11.36 -4.68 -10.20
N LEU A 122 10.18 -4.47 -10.79
CA LEU A 122 9.08 -5.43 -10.76
C LEU A 122 9.37 -6.69 -11.59
N THR A 123 10.18 -6.58 -12.64
CA THR A 123 10.62 -7.73 -13.44
C THR A 123 11.52 -8.64 -12.63
N VAL A 124 12.42 -8.11 -11.78
CA VAL A 124 13.21 -8.93 -10.84
C VAL A 124 12.30 -9.71 -9.88
N MET A 125 11.19 -9.10 -9.47
CA MET A 125 10.19 -9.77 -8.65
C MET A 125 9.51 -10.92 -9.41
N LEU A 126 9.17 -10.75 -10.70
CA LEU A 126 8.67 -11.84 -11.56
C LEU A 126 9.70 -12.95 -11.75
N VAL A 127 10.97 -12.62 -11.98
CA VAL A 127 12.06 -13.59 -12.07
C VAL A 127 12.17 -14.39 -10.77
N THR A 128 12.09 -13.72 -9.63
CA THR A 128 12.12 -14.38 -8.31
C THR A 128 10.96 -15.35 -8.15
N LEU A 129 9.74 -14.93 -8.52
CA LEU A 129 8.55 -15.79 -8.45
C LEU A 129 8.63 -16.97 -9.43
N ASN A 130 9.21 -16.78 -10.63
CA ASN A 130 9.43 -17.85 -11.60
C ASN A 130 10.45 -18.88 -11.08
N ILE A 131 11.54 -18.44 -10.47
CA ILE A 131 12.49 -19.32 -9.78
C ILE A 131 11.79 -20.07 -8.64
N MET A 132 10.95 -19.38 -7.86
CA MET A 132 10.17 -20.03 -6.81
C MET A 132 9.18 -21.06 -7.35
N ALA A 133 8.56 -20.82 -8.51
CA ALA A 133 7.68 -21.81 -9.14
C ALA A 133 8.44 -23.11 -9.45
N LEU A 134 9.68 -22.99 -9.97
CA LEU A 134 10.56 -24.13 -10.20
C LEU A 134 10.93 -24.84 -8.89
N VAL A 135 11.32 -24.07 -7.86
CA VAL A 135 11.62 -24.61 -6.52
C VAL A 135 10.41 -25.34 -5.94
N MET A 136 9.22 -24.76 -6.03
CA MET A 136 7.99 -25.35 -5.50
C MET A 136 7.61 -26.63 -6.23
N GLN A 137 7.85 -26.75 -7.53
CA GLN A 137 7.63 -28.00 -8.26
C GLN A 137 8.50 -29.14 -7.70
N PHE A 138 9.78 -28.87 -7.47
CA PHE A 138 10.68 -29.86 -6.86
C PHE A 138 10.36 -30.13 -5.39
N MET A 139 9.93 -29.12 -4.62
CA MET A 139 9.58 -29.28 -3.21
C MET A 139 8.29 -30.09 -3.02
N ARG A 140 7.32 -29.98 -3.92
CA ARG A 140 6.07 -30.75 -3.87
C ARG A 140 6.22 -32.15 -4.46
N ALA A 141 7.13 -32.32 -5.43
CA ALA A 141 7.59 -33.60 -5.96
C ALA A 141 6.50 -34.55 -6.49
N GLU A 142 5.30 -34.06 -6.82
CA GLU A 142 4.27 -34.86 -7.50
C GLU A 142 4.71 -35.20 -8.94
N VAL A 143 5.33 -34.24 -9.64
CA VAL A 143 5.95 -34.42 -10.96
C VAL A 143 7.26 -33.65 -11.01
N THR A 144 8.38 -34.36 -11.18
CA THR A 144 9.73 -33.77 -11.23
C THR A 144 10.17 -33.37 -12.62
N GLN A 145 9.46 -33.80 -13.68
CA GLN A 145 9.74 -33.35 -15.05
C GLN A 145 9.30 -31.90 -15.19
N VAL A 146 10.23 -31.04 -15.62
CA VAL A 146 9.99 -29.61 -15.78
C VAL A 146 9.80 -29.28 -17.26
N ASP A 147 8.64 -28.73 -17.59
CA ASP A 147 8.41 -27.98 -18.82
C ASP A 147 8.56 -26.48 -18.51
N LEU A 148 9.66 -25.90 -18.98
CA LEU A 148 9.99 -24.49 -18.73
C LEU A 148 8.97 -23.53 -19.34
N TRP A 149 8.38 -23.87 -20.48
CA TRP A 149 7.40 -23.02 -21.15
C TRP A 149 6.07 -23.08 -20.40
N ALA A 150 5.57 -24.27 -20.09
CA ALA A 150 4.33 -24.45 -19.33
C ALA A 150 4.40 -23.80 -17.93
N LEU A 151 5.57 -23.84 -17.29
CA LEU A 151 5.82 -23.17 -16.01
C LEU A 151 5.88 -21.65 -16.14
N SER A 152 6.60 -21.14 -17.13
CA SER A 152 6.97 -19.73 -17.18
C SER A 152 5.97 -18.86 -17.94
N ALA A 153 5.37 -19.37 -19.01
CA ALA A 153 4.46 -18.60 -19.86
C ALA A 153 3.31 -17.95 -19.07
N PRO A 154 2.61 -18.65 -18.15
CA PRO A 154 1.54 -18.01 -17.37
C PRO A 154 2.05 -16.84 -16.51
N ILE A 155 3.20 -17.02 -15.84
CA ILE A 155 3.80 -15.99 -14.97
C ILE A 155 4.14 -14.73 -15.74
N TRP A 156 4.74 -14.88 -16.93
CA TRP A 156 5.22 -13.75 -17.73
C TRP A 156 4.11 -13.11 -18.58
N LEU A 157 3.27 -13.90 -19.24
CA LEU A 157 2.20 -13.39 -20.11
C LEU A 157 1.11 -12.67 -19.31
N MET A 158 0.82 -13.12 -18.08
CA MET A 158 -0.08 -12.42 -17.17
C MET A 158 0.64 -11.31 -16.40
N GLY A 159 1.78 -11.62 -15.76
CA GLY A 159 2.44 -10.73 -14.80
C GLY A 159 3.12 -9.50 -15.42
N PHE A 160 3.86 -9.67 -16.52
CA PHE A 160 4.68 -8.59 -17.07
C PHE A 160 3.85 -7.38 -17.57
N PRO A 161 2.74 -7.56 -18.33
CA PRO A 161 1.89 -6.44 -18.73
C PRO A 161 1.24 -5.71 -17.55
N VAL A 162 0.77 -6.44 -16.54
CA VAL A 162 0.20 -5.84 -15.33
C VAL A 162 1.27 -5.02 -14.60
N PHE A 163 2.46 -5.57 -14.40
CA PHE A 163 3.56 -4.86 -13.72
C PHE A 163 4.04 -3.63 -14.48
N ALA A 164 4.04 -3.66 -15.82
CA ALA A 164 4.30 -2.47 -16.65
C ALA A 164 3.27 -1.36 -16.38
N LEU A 165 1.99 -1.70 -16.28
CA LEU A 165 0.93 -0.74 -15.93
C LEU A 165 1.07 -0.23 -14.50
N ILE A 166 1.36 -1.09 -13.53
CA ILE A 166 1.59 -0.67 -12.14
C ILE A 166 2.78 0.29 -12.03
N ALA A 167 3.88 0.00 -12.74
CA ALA A 167 5.01 0.91 -12.82
C ALA A 167 4.61 2.28 -13.40
N ALA A 168 3.76 2.31 -14.42
CA ALA A 168 3.28 3.55 -15.05
C ALA A 168 2.34 4.33 -14.12
N ILE A 169 1.43 3.64 -13.43
CA ILE A 169 0.53 4.22 -12.41
C ILE A 169 1.36 4.84 -11.28
N ALA A 170 2.41 4.17 -10.80
CA ALA A 170 3.27 4.73 -9.76
C ALA A 170 3.94 6.04 -10.21
N VAL A 171 4.48 6.08 -11.43
CA VAL A 171 5.06 7.31 -12.02
C VAL A 171 4.00 8.41 -12.15
N TRP A 172 2.80 8.08 -12.63
CA TRP A 172 1.69 9.02 -12.74
C TRP A 172 1.30 9.62 -11.38
N PHE A 173 1.12 8.78 -10.37
CA PHE A 173 0.74 9.21 -9.02
C PHE A 173 1.81 10.10 -8.38
N GLU A 174 3.09 9.87 -8.64
CA GLU A 174 4.17 10.74 -8.14
C GLU A 174 4.27 12.08 -8.86
N SER A 175 3.95 12.10 -10.16
CA SER A 175 3.91 13.34 -10.94
C SER A 175 2.80 14.29 -10.50
N VAL A 176 1.70 13.77 -9.94
CA VAL A 176 0.58 14.57 -9.43
C VAL A 176 0.80 14.91 -7.94
N SER A 177 0.91 16.20 -7.63
CA SER A 177 1.30 16.68 -6.29
C SER A 177 0.45 16.12 -5.14
N PHE A 178 -0.88 16.04 -5.30
CA PHE A 178 -1.78 15.52 -4.25
C PHE A 178 -1.82 13.97 -4.15
N LEU A 179 -1.40 13.24 -5.20
CA LEU A 179 -1.36 11.76 -5.23
C LEU A 179 0.00 11.20 -4.82
N SER A 180 1.04 12.04 -4.76
CA SER A 180 2.40 11.63 -4.44
C SER A 180 2.56 11.08 -3.00
N GLY A 181 1.69 11.50 -2.07
CA GLY A 181 1.69 11.09 -0.67
C GLY A 181 0.78 9.91 -0.32
N THR A 182 0.48 9.79 0.99
CA THR A 182 -0.37 8.74 1.58
C THR A 182 -1.76 8.65 0.97
N PHE A 183 -2.37 9.79 0.64
CA PHE A 183 -3.70 9.80 0.02
C PHE A 183 -3.72 9.00 -1.30
N GLY A 184 -2.73 9.20 -2.17
CA GLY A 184 -2.63 8.42 -3.39
C GLY A 184 -2.32 6.93 -3.14
N ASN A 185 -1.62 6.60 -2.05
CA ASN A 185 -1.40 5.20 -1.67
C ASN A 185 -2.70 4.49 -1.28
N MET A 186 -3.52 5.15 -0.45
CA MET A 186 -4.85 4.65 -0.11
C MET A 186 -5.75 4.56 -1.33
N LEU A 187 -5.75 5.59 -2.19
CA LEU A 187 -6.56 5.59 -3.41
C LEU A 187 -6.16 4.46 -4.35
N PHE A 188 -4.87 4.20 -4.52
CA PHE A 188 -4.41 3.06 -5.31
C PHE A 188 -4.85 1.74 -4.69
N PHE A 189 -4.65 1.54 -3.38
CA PHE A 189 -5.03 0.30 -2.70
C PHE A 189 -6.53 0.02 -2.81
N ILE A 190 -7.36 1.00 -2.44
CA ILE A 190 -8.82 0.90 -2.53
C ILE A 190 -9.25 0.72 -3.99
N GLY A 191 -8.65 1.49 -4.91
CA GLY A 191 -8.93 1.38 -6.34
C GLY A 191 -8.56 0.01 -6.91
N TRP A 192 -7.49 -0.61 -6.44
CA TRP A 192 -7.10 -1.97 -6.83
C TRP A 192 -8.07 -3.01 -6.31
N VAL A 193 -8.48 -2.92 -5.04
CA VAL A 193 -9.49 -3.80 -4.45
C VAL A 193 -10.82 -3.68 -5.20
N LEU A 194 -11.32 -2.45 -5.39
CA LEU A 194 -12.56 -2.20 -6.13
C LEU A 194 -12.43 -2.66 -7.59
N PHE A 195 -11.27 -2.48 -8.20
CA PHE A 195 -11.01 -3.01 -9.54
C PHE A 195 -11.16 -4.53 -9.53
N LEU A 196 -10.52 -5.26 -8.63
CA LEU A 196 -10.65 -6.72 -8.54
C LEU A 196 -12.10 -7.16 -8.30
N ASP A 197 -12.78 -6.53 -7.34
CA ASP A 197 -14.12 -6.91 -6.88
C ASP A 197 -15.23 -6.63 -7.90
N TYR A 198 -15.09 -5.58 -8.72
CA TYR A 198 -16.16 -5.12 -9.62
C TYR A 198 -15.84 -5.23 -11.11
N ILE A 199 -14.56 -5.28 -11.49
CA ILE A 199 -14.15 -5.25 -12.90
C ILE A 199 -13.27 -6.45 -13.25
N GLY A 200 -12.17 -6.67 -12.53
CA GLY A 200 -11.16 -7.68 -12.83
C GLY A 200 -11.71 -9.10 -12.76
N LEU A 201 -12.31 -9.48 -11.63
CA LEU A 201 -12.86 -10.82 -11.44
C LEU A 201 -14.27 -10.96 -12.05
N PRO A 202 -15.25 -10.06 -11.79
CA PRO A 202 -16.57 -10.21 -12.41
C PRO A 202 -16.56 -10.07 -13.92
N GLY A 203 -15.69 -9.20 -14.46
CA GLY A 203 -15.60 -8.94 -15.90
C GLY A 203 -15.07 -10.12 -16.72
N MET A 204 -14.60 -11.20 -16.07
CA MET A 204 -14.23 -12.43 -16.77
C MET A 204 -15.43 -13.31 -17.15
N PHE A 205 -16.58 -13.09 -16.52
CA PHE A 205 -17.78 -13.90 -16.74
C PHE A 205 -18.75 -13.25 -17.74
N GLU A 206 -19.38 -14.07 -18.58
CA GLU A 206 -20.34 -13.60 -19.59
C GLU A 206 -21.73 -13.32 -18.99
N TYR A 207 -22.23 -14.24 -18.16
CA TYR A 207 -23.51 -14.15 -17.46
C TYR A 207 -23.41 -14.82 -16.08
N ASN A 208 -23.65 -14.04 -15.00
CA ASN A 208 -23.51 -14.48 -13.60
C ASN A 208 -22.09 -14.99 -13.24
N ILE A 209 -21.92 -15.44 -11.99
CA ILE A 209 -20.71 -16.14 -11.55
C ILE A 209 -20.80 -17.57 -12.11
N GLY A 210 -19.92 -17.95 -13.03
CA GLY A 210 -19.98 -19.27 -13.65
C GLY A 210 -19.07 -19.43 -14.86
N VAL A 211 -19.62 -19.27 -16.08
CA VAL A 211 -18.88 -19.57 -17.31
C VAL A 211 -17.98 -18.39 -17.72
N VAL A 212 -16.71 -18.69 -17.99
CA VAL A 212 -15.70 -17.72 -18.44
C VAL A 212 -15.47 -17.85 -19.94
N LEU A 213 -15.53 -16.73 -20.66
CA LEU A 213 -15.12 -16.64 -22.05
C LEU A 213 -13.70 -16.05 -22.15
N PRO A 214 -12.75 -16.73 -22.83
CA PRO A 214 -11.42 -16.19 -23.03
C PRO A 214 -11.45 -14.85 -23.79
N HIS A 215 -10.82 -13.83 -23.23
CA HIS A 215 -10.62 -12.55 -23.90
C HIS A 215 -9.32 -11.87 -23.45
N ASN A 216 -9.02 -10.71 -24.03
CA ASN A 216 -7.82 -9.96 -23.66
C ASN A 216 -8.05 -9.09 -22.41
N ASP A 217 -8.37 -9.71 -21.27
CA ASP A 217 -8.57 -9.03 -19.99
C ASP A 217 -7.24 -8.49 -19.41
N LEU A 218 -7.30 -7.47 -18.54
CA LEU A 218 -6.08 -6.84 -17.98
C LEU A 218 -5.19 -7.83 -17.20
N LEU A 219 -5.80 -8.69 -16.38
CA LEU A 219 -5.05 -9.60 -15.50
C LEU A 219 -4.53 -10.84 -16.24
N GLY A 220 -5.12 -11.16 -17.40
CA GLY A 220 -4.85 -12.36 -18.16
C GLY A 220 -5.48 -13.63 -17.59
N LEU A 221 -6.52 -13.50 -16.76
CA LEU A 221 -7.13 -14.61 -16.03
C LEU A 221 -8.14 -15.40 -16.87
N SER A 222 -8.81 -14.75 -17.82
CA SER A 222 -9.95 -15.34 -18.52
C SER A 222 -9.59 -16.61 -19.30
N LEU A 223 -8.44 -16.62 -20.00
CA LEU A 223 -7.99 -17.75 -20.80
C LEU A 223 -7.61 -18.98 -19.94
N PRO A 224 -6.73 -18.87 -18.92
CA PRO A 224 -6.45 -19.99 -18.03
C PRO A 224 -7.70 -20.54 -17.33
N ILE A 225 -8.58 -19.66 -16.82
CA ILE A 225 -9.78 -20.11 -16.09
C ILE A 225 -10.76 -20.82 -17.04
N ALA A 226 -10.99 -20.31 -18.25
CA ALA A 226 -11.83 -20.99 -19.23
C ALA A 226 -11.26 -22.37 -19.64
N SER A 227 -9.94 -22.48 -19.80
CA SER A 227 -9.27 -23.76 -20.07
C SER A 227 -9.51 -24.76 -18.95
N LEU A 228 -9.37 -24.32 -17.70
CA LEU A 228 -9.63 -25.13 -16.50
C LEU A 228 -11.12 -25.55 -16.41
N GLN A 229 -12.04 -24.62 -16.67
CA GLN A 229 -13.47 -24.93 -16.67
C GLN A 229 -13.87 -25.94 -17.74
N THR A 230 -13.21 -25.94 -18.90
CA THR A 230 -13.45 -26.91 -19.98
C THR A 230 -13.23 -28.34 -19.49
N ILE A 231 -12.18 -28.56 -18.70
CA ILE A 231 -11.87 -29.88 -18.12
C ILE A 231 -12.81 -30.21 -16.97
N GLY A 232 -13.13 -29.24 -16.12
CA GLY A 232 -14.12 -29.42 -15.05
C GLY A 232 -15.47 -29.90 -15.60
N ASN A 233 -15.96 -29.27 -16.68
CA ASN A 233 -17.20 -29.64 -17.36
C ASN A 233 -17.15 -31.04 -18.00
N GLN A 234 -15.97 -31.50 -18.44
CA GLN A 234 -15.81 -32.83 -19.03
C GLN A 234 -15.78 -33.94 -17.98
N LEU A 235 -15.18 -33.67 -16.82
CA LEU A 235 -14.97 -34.68 -15.77
C LEU A 235 -16.10 -34.74 -14.74
N PHE A 236 -16.81 -33.62 -14.52
CA PHE A 236 -17.80 -33.49 -13.46
C PHE A 236 -19.11 -32.91 -14.01
N PRO A 237 -20.19 -33.73 -14.15
CA PRO A 237 -21.47 -33.27 -14.70
C PRO A 237 -22.13 -32.12 -13.92
N ASP A 238 -21.89 -32.05 -12.61
CA ASP A 238 -22.43 -31.01 -11.73
C ASP A 238 -21.53 -29.76 -11.64
N PHE A 239 -20.42 -29.70 -12.38
CA PHE A 239 -19.51 -28.57 -12.33
C PHE A 239 -20.13 -27.34 -13.01
N ALA A 240 -20.48 -26.34 -12.21
CA ALA A 240 -21.08 -25.09 -12.68
C ALA A 240 -20.06 -23.94 -12.76
N GLY A 241 -18.85 -24.19 -13.27
CA GLY A 241 -17.85 -23.14 -13.45
C GLY A 241 -17.24 -22.59 -12.15
N HIS A 242 -17.28 -23.37 -11.06
CA HIS A 242 -16.74 -22.94 -9.77
C HIS A 242 -15.24 -22.60 -9.86
N PHE A 243 -14.89 -21.41 -9.40
CA PHE A 243 -13.51 -20.96 -9.25
C PHE A 243 -13.36 -20.22 -7.93
N ASN A 244 -12.45 -20.70 -7.09
CA ASN A 244 -12.11 -20.07 -5.82
C ASN A 244 -10.58 -19.90 -5.75
N PHE A 245 -10.14 -18.74 -5.30
CA PHE A 245 -8.74 -18.42 -5.06
C PHE A 245 -8.60 -17.83 -3.65
N GLY A 246 -7.46 -18.09 -3.00
CA GLY A 246 -7.16 -17.49 -1.70
C GLY A 246 -7.33 -18.41 -0.49
N GLY A 247 -7.20 -19.73 -0.67
CA GLY A 247 -7.13 -20.66 0.47
C GLY A 247 -8.46 -21.32 0.81
N ALA A 248 -9.12 -21.94 -0.18
CA ALA A 248 -10.32 -22.72 0.08
C ALA A 248 -9.95 -23.97 0.91
N THR A 249 -10.61 -24.14 2.06
CA THR A 249 -10.45 -25.31 2.92
C THR A 249 -11.55 -26.30 2.60
N TYR A 250 -11.18 -27.51 2.19
CA TYR A 250 -12.15 -28.56 1.87
C TYR A 250 -12.20 -29.59 2.98
N ALA A 251 -13.41 -30.03 3.33
CA ALA A 251 -13.62 -31.13 4.28
C ALA A 251 -13.19 -32.50 3.70
N THR A 252 -13.05 -32.60 2.38
CA THR A 252 -12.59 -33.80 1.67
C THR A 252 -11.52 -33.41 0.65
N MET A 253 -10.47 -34.22 0.52
CA MET A 253 -9.40 -33.94 -0.44
C MET A 253 -9.95 -33.89 -1.87
N PRO A 254 -9.55 -32.90 -2.68
CA PRO A 254 -10.00 -32.77 -4.06
C PRO A 254 -9.47 -33.91 -4.94
N VAL A 255 -10.21 -34.25 -5.99
CA VAL A 255 -9.73 -35.15 -7.05
C VAL A 255 -8.56 -34.50 -7.77
N ILE A 256 -7.48 -35.25 -7.99
CA ILE A 256 -6.30 -34.77 -8.72
C ILE A 256 -6.49 -35.08 -10.20
N VAL A 257 -6.35 -34.04 -11.04
CA VAL A 257 -6.50 -34.14 -12.50
C VAL A 257 -5.19 -33.73 -13.17
N ASP A 258 -4.70 -34.54 -14.11
CA ASP A 258 -3.56 -34.14 -14.94
C ASP A 258 -4.03 -33.18 -16.03
N TRP A 259 -3.58 -31.93 -15.92
CA TRP A 259 -3.91 -30.86 -16.86
C TRP A 259 -2.67 -30.48 -17.66
N PRO A 260 -2.71 -30.56 -19.01
CA PRO A 260 -1.55 -30.24 -19.85
C PRO A 260 -1.18 -28.75 -19.89
N GLY A 261 -2.05 -27.87 -19.42
CA GLY A 261 -1.82 -26.42 -19.42
C GLY A 261 -2.66 -25.63 -20.42
N VAL A 262 -2.35 -24.34 -20.50
CA VAL A 262 -3.03 -23.39 -21.39
C VAL A 262 -2.37 -23.41 -22.76
N ASP A 263 -3.17 -23.51 -23.82
CA ASP A 263 -2.72 -23.22 -25.17
C ASP A 263 -2.70 -21.71 -25.42
N TRP A 264 -1.51 -21.12 -25.44
CA TRP A 264 -1.31 -19.68 -25.60
C TRP A 264 -1.40 -19.30 -27.08
N SER A 265 -2.60 -18.94 -27.55
CA SER A 265 -2.77 -18.52 -28.93
C SER A 265 -1.94 -17.28 -29.27
N PRO A 266 -1.34 -17.19 -30.48
CA PRO A 266 -0.59 -16.01 -30.89
C PRO A 266 -1.41 -14.72 -30.83
N ALA A 267 -2.72 -14.81 -31.10
CA ALA A 267 -3.65 -13.69 -30.99
C ALA A 267 -3.74 -13.17 -29.54
N TYR A 268 -3.81 -14.07 -28.56
CA TYR A 268 -3.80 -13.68 -27.15
C TYR A 268 -2.46 -13.05 -26.75
N MET A 269 -1.33 -13.64 -27.17
CA MET A 269 0.01 -13.10 -26.89
C MET A 269 0.19 -11.68 -27.47
N LEU A 270 -0.30 -11.44 -28.68
CA LEU A 270 -0.33 -10.10 -29.28
C LEU A 270 -1.25 -9.15 -28.51
N GLY A 271 -2.39 -9.65 -28.01
CA GLY A 271 -3.26 -8.92 -27.10
C GLY A 271 -2.53 -8.43 -25.84
N ARG A 272 -1.59 -9.22 -25.29
CA ARG A 272 -0.78 -8.80 -24.13
C ARG A 272 0.11 -7.59 -24.42
N LEU A 273 0.55 -7.41 -25.67
CA LEU A 273 1.36 -6.25 -26.06
C LEU A 273 0.56 -4.94 -26.07
N SER A 274 -0.77 -4.98 -26.25
CA SER A 274 -1.59 -3.77 -26.20
C SER A 274 -1.58 -3.12 -24.81
N TRP A 275 -1.57 -3.94 -23.75
CA TRP A 275 -1.42 -3.49 -22.37
C TRP A 275 -0.06 -2.86 -22.09
N LEU A 276 1.02 -3.36 -22.72
CA LEU A 276 2.33 -2.71 -22.67
C LEU A 276 2.32 -1.36 -23.39
N GLY A 277 1.64 -1.27 -24.54
CA GLY A 277 1.41 0.00 -25.24
C GLY A 277 0.67 1.01 -24.37
N LEU A 278 -0.37 0.58 -23.66
CA LEU A 278 -1.11 1.41 -22.70
C LEU A 278 -0.22 1.89 -21.55
N ALA A 279 0.65 1.01 -21.00
CA ALA A 279 1.59 1.38 -19.96
C ALA A 279 2.58 2.48 -20.41
N ILE A 280 3.12 2.35 -21.62
CA ILE A 280 3.99 3.37 -22.22
C ILE A 280 3.23 4.68 -22.40
N GLY A 281 2.00 4.62 -22.94
CA GLY A 281 1.13 5.77 -23.10
C GLY A 281 0.86 6.50 -21.78
N LEU A 282 0.56 5.76 -20.71
CA LEU A 282 0.33 6.31 -19.39
C LEU A 282 1.60 6.93 -18.79
N ALA A 283 2.76 6.28 -18.92
CA ALA A 283 4.04 6.81 -18.46
C ALA A 283 4.43 8.11 -19.18
N LEU A 284 4.15 8.20 -20.49
CA LEU A 284 4.36 9.42 -21.28
C LEU A 284 3.38 10.52 -20.87
N ALA A 285 2.10 10.19 -20.70
CA ALA A 285 1.07 11.15 -20.34
C ALA A 285 1.30 11.72 -18.92
N ALA A 286 2.03 11.03 -18.04
CA ALA A 286 2.47 11.56 -16.75
C ALA A 286 3.35 12.82 -16.88
N ALA A 287 3.87 13.13 -18.07
CA ALA A 287 4.58 14.39 -18.35
C ALA A 287 3.69 15.63 -18.29
N LEU A 288 2.36 15.46 -18.43
CA LEU A 288 1.38 16.55 -18.37
C LEU A 288 1.28 17.15 -16.96
N PRO A 289 0.98 16.39 -15.90
CA PRO A 289 0.93 16.93 -14.53
C PRO A 289 2.31 17.17 -13.91
N PHE A 290 3.38 16.60 -14.45
CA PHE A 290 4.71 16.68 -13.84
C PHE A 290 5.28 18.10 -13.85
N ASP A 291 5.62 18.60 -12.67
CA ASP A 291 6.12 19.96 -12.41
C ASP A 291 7.61 20.16 -12.73
N ARG A 292 8.35 19.11 -13.06
CA ARG A 292 9.81 19.14 -13.29
C ARG A 292 10.57 19.81 -12.13
N PHE A 293 10.09 19.59 -10.90
CA PHE A 293 10.71 20.12 -9.68
C PHE A 293 10.75 21.65 -9.59
N ASP A 294 9.87 22.37 -10.30
CA ASP A 294 9.82 23.83 -10.30
C ASP A 294 9.42 24.38 -8.90
N PRO A 295 10.29 25.13 -8.20
CA PRO A 295 9.98 25.73 -6.90
C PRO A 295 8.79 26.69 -6.92
N ALA A 296 8.52 27.34 -8.06
CA ALA A 296 7.42 28.30 -8.20
C ALA A 296 6.05 27.61 -8.16
N SER A 297 5.95 26.42 -8.76
CA SER A 297 4.74 25.59 -8.76
C SER A 297 4.34 25.09 -7.36
N ALA A 298 5.33 24.79 -6.50
CA ALA A 298 5.11 24.40 -5.11
C ALA A 298 4.58 25.56 -4.24
N SER A 299 4.89 26.81 -4.61
CA SER A 299 4.40 28.01 -3.92
C SER A 299 2.96 28.38 -4.31
N ALA A 300 2.57 28.09 -5.57
CA ALA A 300 1.23 28.31 -6.09
C ALA A 300 0.21 27.35 -5.44
N ALA A 301 0.58 26.07 -5.24
CA ALA A 301 -0.24 25.12 -4.50
C ALA A 301 -0.36 25.44 -2.99
N ARG A 302 0.54 26.27 -2.44
CA ARG A 302 0.52 26.71 -1.03
C ARG A 302 -0.06 28.11 -0.81
N THR A 303 -0.51 28.79 -1.87
CA THR A 303 -1.00 30.15 -1.74
C THR A 303 -2.09 30.45 -2.75
N ASP A 304 -3.34 30.21 -2.35
CA ASP A 304 -4.38 31.15 -2.72
C ASP A 304 -5.29 31.40 -1.52
N SER A 305 -4.87 32.33 -0.67
CA SER A 305 -5.84 33.24 -0.09
C SER A 305 -5.52 34.62 -0.61
N LEU A 306 -6.40 35.16 -1.45
CA LEU A 306 -6.39 36.55 -1.89
C LEU A 306 -6.23 37.52 -0.70
N LEU A 307 -6.71 37.11 0.48
CA LEU A 307 -6.49 37.75 1.78
C LEU A 307 -5.00 37.90 2.16
N LYS A 308 -4.15 36.88 2.01
CA LYS A 308 -2.70 37.00 2.29
C LYS A 308 -2.01 37.92 1.29
N ARG A 309 -2.44 37.94 0.03
CA ARG A 309 -1.96 38.91 -0.97
C ARG A 309 -2.38 40.34 -0.61
N PHE A 310 -3.59 40.52 -0.09
CA PHE A 310 -4.10 41.83 0.36
C PHE A 310 -3.35 42.36 1.59
N PHE A 311 -3.11 41.51 2.61
CA PHE A 311 -2.33 41.89 3.79
C PHE A 311 -0.84 42.09 3.49
N ARG A 312 -0.25 41.30 2.57
CA ARG A 312 1.15 41.46 2.15
C ARG A 312 1.37 42.69 1.27
N ARG A 313 0.37 43.12 0.49
CA ARG A 313 0.45 44.36 -0.30
C ARG A 313 0.37 45.61 0.57
N ARG A 314 -0.15 45.51 1.80
CA ARG A 314 -0.16 46.60 2.78
C ARG A 314 1.15 46.73 3.59
N GLN A 315 2.04 45.73 3.52
CA GLN A 315 3.34 45.71 4.21
C GLN A 315 4.54 45.90 3.28
N SER A 316 4.34 46.08 1.97
CA SER A 316 5.43 46.32 1.02
C SER A 316 5.75 47.82 0.92
N ALA A 317 6.21 48.40 2.03
CA ALA A 317 6.92 49.68 2.07
C ALA A 317 7.89 49.65 3.25
N SER A 318 8.88 48.76 3.18
CA SER A 318 10.18 48.88 3.84
C SER A 318 11.01 47.68 3.39
N GLU A 319 12.11 47.97 2.69
CA GLU A 319 13.21 47.02 2.59
C GLU A 319 13.60 46.56 4.00
N PRO A 320 13.86 45.27 4.25
CA PRO A 320 14.52 44.87 5.47
C PRO A 320 15.96 45.34 5.36
N ALA A 321 16.23 46.56 5.82
CA ALA A 321 17.56 46.90 6.29
C ALA A 321 17.94 45.79 7.29
N PHE A 322 19.00 45.04 6.98
CA PHE A 322 19.64 44.14 7.94
C PHE A 322 20.26 44.99 9.04
N LEU A 323 19.42 45.63 9.85
CA LEU A 323 19.81 46.19 11.11
C LEU A 323 20.33 45.02 11.93
N HIS A 324 21.61 45.07 12.26
CA HIS A 324 22.19 44.34 13.37
C HIS A 324 21.48 44.79 14.65
N ALA A 325 20.24 44.37 14.82
CA ALA A 325 19.61 44.34 16.12
C ALA A 325 20.52 43.46 16.97
N LYS A 326 21.15 44.04 17.99
CA LYS A 326 21.70 43.27 19.10
C LYS A 326 20.55 42.41 19.62
N VAL A 327 20.52 41.16 19.17
CA VAL A 327 19.63 40.16 19.76
C VAL A 327 20.33 39.77 21.05
N ASP A 328 19.96 40.43 22.14
CA ASP A 328 20.29 39.95 23.47
C ASP A 328 19.56 38.61 23.63
N LEU A 329 20.30 37.53 23.43
CA LEU A 329 19.82 36.18 23.67
C LEU A 329 19.56 36.07 25.16
N THR A 330 18.28 36.01 25.54
CA THR A 330 17.89 35.79 26.93
C THR A 330 18.52 34.47 27.40
N PRO A 331 19.39 34.48 28.43
CA PRO A 331 19.99 33.27 28.93
C PRO A 331 18.88 32.35 29.43
N VAL A 332 18.91 31.09 28.95
CA VAL A 332 17.91 30.06 29.25
C VAL A 332 18.13 29.49 30.67
N ALA A 333 18.44 30.33 31.65
CA ALA A 333 18.87 29.88 32.97
C ALA A 333 17.69 29.69 33.95
N ASP A 334 16.66 30.54 33.92
CA ASP A 334 15.72 30.60 35.07
C ASP A 334 14.25 30.25 34.77
N LYS A 335 13.88 29.95 33.52
CA LYS A 335 12.47 29.71 33.12
C LYS A 335 12.13 28.29 32.63
N ILE A 336 13.05 27.33 32.65
CA ILE A 336 12.78 25.94 32.21
C ILE A 336 12.16 25.06 33.33
N SER A 337 11.56 25.64 34.37
CA SER A 337 11.16 24.86 35.55
C SER A 337 9.80 24.14 35.47
N SER A 338 9.07 24.21 34.35
CA SER A 338 7.86 23.38 34.20
C SER A 338 7.73 22.78 32.81
N PHE A 339 7.89 21.47 32.73
CA PHE A 339 7.51 20.68 31.58
C PHE A 339 5.99 20.80 31.34
N ARG A 340 5.58 21.62 30.36
CA ARG A 340 4.16 21.86 30.05
C ARG A 340 3.62 20.82 29.07
N PHE A 341 3.42 19.59 29.55
CA PHE A 341 2.90 18.48 28.73
C PHE A 341 1.64 18.85 27.95
N GLY A 342 0.68 19.55 28.56
CA GLY A 342 -0.55 19.96 27.89
C GLY A 342 -0.32 20.89 26.70
N ALA A 343 0.65 21.81 26.78
CA ALA A 343 1.00 22.68 25.66
C ALA A 343 1.65 21.88 24.52
N LEU A 344 2.49 20.90 24.86
CA LEU A 344 3.11 19.99 23.91
C LEU A 344 2.07 19.09 23.20
N PHE A 345 1.13 18.53 23.96
CA PHE A 345 0.01 17.75 23.45
C PHE A 345 -0.85 18.57 22.46
N ILE A 346 -1.21 19.80 22.82
CA ILE A 346 -1.96 20.69 21.93
C ILE A 346 -1.14 21.02 20.66
N ALA A 347 0.17 21.18 20.78
CA ALA A 347 1.04 21.40 19.63
C ALA A 347 1.06 20.18 18.69
N GLU A 348 1.19 18.96 19.22
CA GLU A 348 1.15 17.72 18.43
C GLU A 348 -0.21 17.50 17.76
N LEU A 349 -1.31 17.77 18.45
CA LEU A 349 -2.65 17.77 17.86
C LEU A 349 -2.75 18.77 16.71
N LYS A 350 -2.33 20.02 16.93
CA LYS A 350 -2.32 21.05 15.88
C LYS A 350 -1.50 20.61 14.68
N LEU A 351 -0.33 20.00 14.89
CA LEU A 351 0.51 19.48 13.81
C LEU A 351 -0.18 18.33 13.06
N MET A 352 -0.96 17.49 13.75
CA MET A 352 -1.68 16.38 13.13
C MET A 352 -2.78 16.83 12.16
N PHE A 353 -3.50 17.89 12.52
CA PHE A 353 -4.57 18.46 11.69
C PHE A 353 -4.08 19.49 10.65
N LYS A 354 -2.91 20.13 10.89
CA LYS A 354 -2.39 21.18 10.01
C LYS A 354 -2.00 20.62 8.63
N GLY A 355 -2.44 21.31 7.57
CA GLY A 355 -2.08 20.99 6.19
C GLY A 355 -2.93 19.91 5.52
N LYS A 356 -3.98 19.40 6.18
CA LYS A 356 -4.98 18.53 5.55
C LYS A 356 -5.95 19.36 4.68
N GLN A 357 -6.41 18.78 3.57
CA GLN A 357 -7.36 19.43 2.67
C GLN A 357 -8.77 19.45 3.29
N TRP A 358 -9.61 20.42 2.88
CA TRP A 358 -10.95 20.62 3.46
C TRP A 358 -11.85 19.38 3.37
N TRP A 359 -11.76 18.62 2.28
CA TRP A 359 -12.56 17.41 2.07
C TRP A 359 -12.29 16.34 3.13
N TRP A 360 -11.08 16.30 3.71
CA TRP A 360 -10.74 15.32 4.73
C TRP A 360 -11.60 15.49 5.98
N TYR A 361 -11.93 16.73 6.34
CA TYR A 361 -12.85 17.04 7.44
C TYR A 361 -14.30 16.72 7.08
N VAL A 362 -14.72 16.99 5.84
CA VAL A 362 -16.07 16.67 5.37
C VAL A 362 -16.32 15.17 5.39
N VAL A 363 -15.35 14.36 4.95
CA VAL A 363 -15.42 12.90 5.02
C VAL A 363 -15.52 12.42 6.47
N ALA A 364 -14.81 13.05 7.41
CA ALA A 364 -14.89 12.72 8.84
C ALA A 364 -16.31 12.91 9.38
N VAL A 365 -16.94 14.05 9.07
CA VAL A 365 -18.31 14.37 9.48
C VAL A 365 -19.29 13.38 8.84
N LEU A 366 -19.13 13.10 7.54
CA LEU A 366 -19.99 12.18 6.82
C LEU A 366 -19.93 10.77 7.42
N ILE A 367 -18.72 10.23 7.65
CA ILE A 367 -18.55 8.90 8.26
C ILE A 367 -19.15 8.87 9.67
N SER A 368 -18.99 9.94 10.45
CA SER A 368 -19.54 10.02 11.81
C SER A 368 -21.08 10.02 11.79
N LEU A 369 -21.69 10.80 10.90
CA LEU A 369 -23.15 10.86 10.74
C LEU A 369 -23.72 9.54 10.22
N LEU A 370 -23.07 8.93 9.22
CA LEU A 370 -23.47 7.63 8.67
C LEU A 370 -23.24 6.48 9.66
N GLY A 371 -22.19 6.56 10.49
CA GLY A 371 -21.96 5.63 11.60
C GLY A 371 -23.06 5.70 12.65
N PHE A 372 -23.52 6.91 12.97
CA PHE A 372 -24.62 7.13 13.91
C PHE A 372 -25.98 6.72 13.35
N ALA A 373 -26.24 6.98 12.07
CA ALA A 373 -27.50 6.63 11.41
C ALA A 373 -27.53 5.17 10.89
N GLY A 374 -26.42 4.44 11.00
CA GLY A 374 -26.24 3.11 10.44
C GLY A 374 -27.13 2.03 11.09
N PRO A 375 -27.24 0.86 10.44
CA PRO A 375 -28.00 -0.27 10.96
C PRO A 375 -27.43 -0.79 12.30
N PRO A 376 -28.27 -1.42 13.13
CA PRO A 376 -27.88 -1.89 14.44
C PRO A 376 -26.78 -2.93 14.43
N GLY A 377 -25.90 -2.87 15.44
CA GLY A 377 -24.85 -3.86 15.69
C GLY A 377 -23.44 -3.50 15.22
N GLY A 378 -23.17 -2.26 14.79
CA GLY A 378 -21.80 -1.78 14.52
C GLY A 378 -21.02 -2.48 13.38
N ARG A 379 -21.62 -3.45 12.69
CA ARG A 379 -21.03 -4.26 11.60
C ARG A 379 -21.08 -3.57 10.24
N SER A 380 -21.21 -2.26 10.23
CA SER A 380 -21.45 -1.49 9.02
C SER A 380 -20.14 -1.17 8.30
N VAL A 381 -20.21 -1.07 6.97
CA VAL A 381 -19.14 -0.48 6.12
C VAL A 381 -18.67 0.87 6.68
N THR A 382 -19.55 1.61 7.37
CA THR A 382 -19.20 2.88 8.01
C THR A 382 -18.19 2.74 9.15
N ALA A 383 -18.21 1.65 9.93
CA ALA A 383 -17.19 1.38 10.94
C ALA A 383 -15.83 1.08 10.31
N GLN A 384 -15.79 0.29 9.24
CA GLN A 384 -14.57 0.01 8.48
C GLN A 384 -13.97 1.31 7.90
N LEU A 385 -14.82 2.19 7.37
CA LEU A 385 -14.39 3.50 6.87
C LEU A 385 -13.91 4.44 8.00
N ALA A 386 -14.52 4.37 9.18
CA ALA A 386 -14.14 5.18 10.34
C ALA A 386 -12.69 4.94 10.77
N VAL A 387 -12.21 3.69 10.80
CA VAL A 387 -10.80 3.39 11.12
C VAL A 387 -9.84 3.56 9.94
N LEU A 388 -10.36 3.64 8.71
CA LEU A 388 -9.54 3.89 7.53
C LEU A 388 -9.23 5.39 7.36
N TRP A 389 -10.18 6.26 7.67
CA TRP A 389 -10.06 7.71 7.48
C TRP A 389 -8.84 8.37 8.17
N PRO A 390 -8.47 8.04 9.43
CA PRO A 390 -7.33 8.66 10.10
C PRO A 390 -5.95 8.27 9.54
N VAL A 391 -5.86 7.29 8.64
CA VAL A 391 -4.58 6.78 8.09
C VAL A 391 -3.70 7.90 7.51
N ILE A 392 -4.30 8.89 6.87
CA ILE A 392 -3.58 10.06 6.31
C ILE A 392 -2.89 10.88 7.42
N ALA A 393 -3.43 10.88 8.63
CA ALA A 393 -2.83 11.55 9.79
C ALA A 393 -1.86 10.63 10.53
N TRP A 394 -2.23 9.35 10.73
CA TRP A 394 -1.42 8.36 11.45
C TRP A 394 -0.13 7.98 10.71
N SER A 395 -0.15 7.87 9.39
CA SER A 395 1.05 7.58 8.58
C SER A 395 2.22 8.54 8.81
N ALA A 396 1.92 9.80 9.17
CA ALA A 396 2.94 10.79 9.48
C ALA A 396 3.53 10.63 10.90
N MET A 397 2.91 9.83 11.77
CA MET A 397 3.41 9.58 13.12
C MET A 397 4.76 8.83 13.06
N GLY A 398 5.73 9.26 13.87
CA GLY A 398 7.06 8.65 13.94
C GLY A 398 7.97 8.90 12.73
N THR A 399 7.49 9.61 11.71
CA THR A 399 8.22 9.89 10.47
C THR A 399 8.35 11.38 10.13
N ARG A 400 7.53 12.25 10.75
CA ARG A 400 7.53 13.71 10.50
C ARG A 400 8.90 14.33 10.65
N GLU A 401 9.64 13.91 11.67
CA GLU A 401 10.93 14.49 12.03
C GLU A 401 12.01 14.23 10.97
N GLU A 402 11.93 13.10 10.29
CA GLU A 402 12.80 12.77 9.14
C GLU A 402 12.28 13.39 7.85
N GLN A 403 10.97 13.42 7.65
CA GLN A 403 10.37 14.01 6.44
C GLN A 403 10.65 15.51 6.30
N TYR A 404 10.69 16.22 7.42
CA TYR A 404 10.93 17.67 7.46
C TYR A 404 12.34 18.05 7.90
N ASP A 405 13.23 17.07 8.05
CA ASP A 405 14.62 17.26 8.50
C ASP A 405 14.74 18.05 9.82
N THR A 406 13.77 17.87 10.73
CA THR A 406 13.73 18.53 12.04
C THR A 406 14.27 17.66 13.17
N THR A 407 14.73 16.44 12.84
CA THR A 407 15.31 15.45 13.76
C THR A 407 16.32 16.09 14.72
N LYS A 408 17.33 16.81 14.19
CA LYS A 408 18.39 17.41 15.01
C LYS A 408 17.87 18.47 15.98
N LEU A 409 16.93 19.31 15.54
CA LEU A 409 16.32 20.34 16.37
C LEU A 409 15.51 19.72 17.51
N LEU A 410 14.76 18.68 17.18
CA LEU A 410 13.82 18.04 18.09
C LEU A 410 14.52 17.19 19.16
N PHE A 411 15.53 16.42 18.78
CA PHE A 411 16.30 15.58 19.71
C PHE A 411 17.30 16.37 20.57
N SER A 412 17.55 17.65 20.23
CA SER A 412 18.29 18.59 21.09
C SER A 412 17.42 19.28 22.17
N SER A 413 16.10 19.05 22.16
CA SER A 413 15.16 19.65 23.11
C SER A 413 15.07 18.87 24.43
N VAL A 414 14.41 19.46 25.43
CA VAL A 414 14.15 18.81 26.73
C VAL A 414 13.06 17.75 26.58
N ASP A 415 13.35 16.52 27.03
CA ASP A 415 12.43 15.35 27.03
C ASP A 415 11.83 14.92 25.67
N PRO A 416 12.65 14.67 24.63
CA PRO A 416 12.18 14.30 23.29
C PRO A 416 11.52 12.92 23.24
N ILE A 417 11.79 12.06 24.23
CA ILE A 417 11.20 10.71 24.32
C ILE A 417 9.98 10.73 25.25
N LYS A 418 10.17 10.98 26.55
CA LYS A 418 9.09 10.85 27.55
C LYS A 418 7.92 11.79 27.27
N GLY A 419 8.21 13.02 26.87
CA GLY A 419 7.20 14.04 26.62
C GLY A 419 6.57 13.92 25.24
N GLN A 420 7.39 14.09 24.22
CA GLN A 420 6.87 14.27 22.87
C GLN A 420 6.33 12.97 22.25
N LEU A 421 6.97 11.81 22.49
CA LEU A 421 6.46 10.54 21.95
C LEU A 421 5.08 10.25 22.52
N LEU A 422 4.91 10.46 23.83
CA LEU A 422 3.64 10.28 24.52
C LEU A 422 2.59 11.28 24.01
N ALA A 423 2.95 12.56 23.84
CA ALA A 423 2.06 13.58 23.30
C ALA A 423 1.59 13.25 21.87
N ASN A 424 2.49 12.76 21.02
CA ASN A 424 2.17 12.31 19.66
C ASN A 424 1.25 11.08 19.68
N TRP A 425 1.58 10.07 20.50
CA TRP A 425 0.75 8.88 20.67
C TRP A 425 -0.67 9.21 21.15
N LEU A 426 -0.80 10.00 22.22
CA LEU A 426 -2.11 10.44 22.72
C LEU A 426 -2.89 11.24 21.66
N SER A 427 -2.20 12.02 20.81
CA SER A 427 -2.86 12.75 19.72
C SER A 427 -3.46 11.78 18.70
N GLY A 428 -2.74 10.69 18.40
CA GLY A 428 -3.23 9.62 17.52
C GLY A 428 -4.37 8.83 18.13
N VAL A 429 -4.30 8.51 19.43
CA VAL A 429 -5.37 7.83 20.18
C VAL A 429 -6.64 8.69 20.20
N LEU A 430 -6.51 9.99 20.51
CA LEU A 430 -7.65 10.91 20.51
C LEU A 430 -8.31 10.99 19.13
N LEU A 431 -7.52 11.04 18.06
CA LEU A 431 -8.04 11.00 16.69
C LEU A 431 -8.80 9.69 16.39
N GLY A 432 -8.29 8.55 16.87
CA GLY A 432 -8.97 7.26 16.75
C GLY A 432 -10.32 7.25 17.46
N LEU A 433 -10.37 7.76 18.69
CA LEU A 433 -11.61 7.88 19.46
C LEU A 433 -12.63 8.79 18.78
N ILE A 434 -12.19 9.92 18.21
CA ILE A 434 -13.04 10.81 17.42
C ILE A 434 -13.59 10.07 16.19
N ALA A 435 -12.76 9.29 15.50
CA ALA A 435 -13.15 8.59 14.29
C ALA A 435 -14.26 7.55 14.54
N VAL A 436 -14.17 6.81 15.64
CA VAL A 436 -15.16 5.79 16.01
C VAL A 436 -16.34 6.34 16.83
N LEU A 437 -16.38 7.64 17.13
CA LEU A 437 -17.38 8.25 18.02
C LEU A 437 -18.82 8.02 17.55
N GLY A 438 -19.09 8.25 16.26
CA GLY A 438 -20.43 8.09 15.68
C GLY A 438 -20.97 6.65 15.81
N VAL A 439 -20.13 5.66 15.51
CA VAL A 439 -20.46 4.24 15.63
C VAL A 439 -20.61 3.83 17.10
N SER A 440 -19.71 4.33 17.97
CA SER A 440 -19.75 4.03 19.41
C SER A 440 -21.03 4.54 20.07
N LEU A 441 -21.46 5.76 19.73
CA LEU A 441 -22.72 6.33 20.24
C LEU A 441 -23.93 5.50 19.81
N ARG A 442 -23.94 4.99 18.58
CA ARG A 442 -25.01 4.13 18.08
C ARG A 442 -25.12 2.82 18.87
N VAL A 443 -23.99 2.17 19.08
CA VAL A 443 -23.87 0.93 19.88
C VAL A 443 -24.33 1.13 21.33
N ILE A 444 -24.00 2.28 21.93
CA ILE A 444 -24.44 2.64 23.29
C ILE A 444 -25.98 2.78 23.35
N ILE A 445 -26.59 3.45 22.38
CA ILE A 445 -28.06 3.61 22.30
C ILE A 445 -28.76 2.26 22.16
N GLU A 446 -28.13 1.32 21.45
CA GLU A 446 -28.65 -0.03 21.24
C GLU A 446 -28.46 -0.96 22.46
N GLY A 447 -27.72 -0.52 23.48
CA GLY A 447 -27.47 -1.30 24.69
C GLY A 447 -26.45 -2.42 24.54
N ASP A 448 -25.73 -2.49 23.42
CA ASP A 448 -24.70 -3.51 23.19
C ASP A 448 -23.33 -3.04 23.71
N ALA A 449 -23.21 -2.91 25.03
CA ALA A 449 -21.97 -2.47 25.68
C ALA A 449 -20.76 -3.39 25.43
N SER A 450 -21.00 -4.59 24.90
CA SER A 450 -19.96 -5.59 24.64
C SER A 450 -19.01 -5.19 23.51
N LEU A 451 -19.47 -4.36 22.57
CA LEU A 451 -18.67 -3.89 21.43
C LEU A 451 -17.79 -2.66 21.75
N ILE A 452 -18.03 -1.99 22.87
CA ILE A 452 -17.28 -0.78 23.25
C ILE A 452 -15.76 -1.07 23.36
N PRO A 453 -15.30 -2.09 24.11
CA PRO A 453 -13.87 -2.38 24.26
C PRO A 453 -13.14 -2.60 22.93
N VAL A 454 -13.82 -3.14 21.92
CA VAL A 454 -13.27 -3.40 20.58
C VAL A 454 -12.81 -2.08 19.92
N PHE A 455 -13.66 -1.05 19.95
CA PHE A 455 -13.33 0.26 19.39
C PHE A 455 -12.21 0.97 20.17
N TRP A 456 -12.15 0.81 21.50
CA TRP A 456 -11.05 1.36 22.30
C TRP A 456 -9.73 0.67 21.97
N VAL A 457 -9.71 -0.66 21.89
CA VAL A 457 -8.51 -1.43 21.51
C VAL A 457 -8.01 -1.01 20.14
N ALA A 458 -8.90 -0.82 19.16
CA ALA A 458 -8.54 -0.27 17.85
C ALA A 458 -7.90 1.13 17.96
N ALA A 459 -8.49 2.03 18.76
CA ALA A 459 -7.98 3.39 18.97
C ALA A 459 -6.59 3.43 19.63
N PHE A 460 -6.20 2.40 20.40
CA PHE A 460 -4.84 2.26 20.94
C PHE A 460 -3.89 1.54 19.98
N PHE A 461 -4.36 0.48 19.34
CA PHE A 461 -3.57 -0.39 18.47
C PHE A 461 -3.04 0.36 17.26
N ILE A 462 -3.90 1.05 16.50
CA ILE A 462 -3.52 1.61 15.21
C ILE A 462 -2.49 2.74 15.33
N PRO A 463 -2.63 3.72 16.25
CA PRO A 463 -1.60 4.75 16.45
C PRO A 463 -0.28 4.17 16.97
N SER A 464 -0.33 3.10 17.78
CA SER A 464 0.87 2.42 18.26
C SER A 464 1.60 1.74 17.10
N LEU A 465 0.87 1.04 16.23
CA LEU A 465 1.39 0.43 15.01
C LEU A 465 2.03 1.49 14.09
N ALA A 466 1.35 2.63 13.90
CA ALA A 466 1.85 3.74 13.10
C ALA A 466 3.18 4.30 13.64
N LEU A 467 3.25 4.56 14.95
CA LEU A 467 4.48 5.05 15.59
C LEU A 467 5.62 4.03 15.55
N GLY A 468 5.34 2.77 15.86
CA GLY A 468 6.34 1.69 15.86
C GLY A 468 6.96 1.51 14.48
N LEU A 469 6.13 1.27 13.46
CA LEU A 469 6.59 1.06 12.09
C LEU A 469 7.21 2.32 11.49
N GLY A 470 6.64 3.50 11.77
CA GLY A 470 7.17 4.79 11.31
C GLY A 470 8.55 5.10 11.89
N SER A 471 8.73 4.93 13.19
CA SER A 471 9.99 5.23 13.87
C SER A 471 11.16 4.35 13.42
N ILE A 472 10.92 3.07 13.15
CA ILE A 472 11.94 2.10 12.71
C ILE A 472 12.29 2.30 11.23
N SER A 473 11.28 2.44 10.38
CA SER A 473 11.48 2.49 8.93
C SER A 473 11.89 3.87 8.42
N GLY A 474 11.58 4.92 9.18
CA GLY A 474 11.69 6.31 8.79
C GLY A 474 10.84 6.70 7.58
N SER A 475 9.80 5.89 7.28
CA SER A 475 8.92 6.08 6.14
C SER A 475 7.47 5.76 6.51
N PRO A 476 6.50 6.55 6.01
CA PRO A 476 5.08 6.27 6.27
C PRO A 476 4.61 4.95 5.61
N ARG A 477 5.34 4.47 4.60
CA ARG A 477 4.90 3.35 3.74
C ARG A 477 4.78 2.02 4.45
N LEU A 478 5.68 1.72 5.39
CA LEU A 478 5.63 0.43 6.09
C LEU A 478 4.33 0.31 6.86
N PHE A 479 3.93 1.37 7.56
CA PHE A 479 2.64 1.44 8.22
C PHE A 479 1.49 1.36 7.21
N GLU A 480 1.54 2.13 6.13
CA GLU A 480 0.46 2.14 5.12
C GLU A 480 0.22 0.74 4.53
N ILE A 481 1.27 0.03 4.11
CA ILE A 481 1.15 -1.32 3.53
C ILE A 481 0.57 -2.29 4.56
N VAL A 482 1.21 -2.37 5.74
CA VAL A 482 0.82 -3.33 6.78
C VAL A 482 -0.61 -3.06 7.22
N TYR A 483 -0.96 -1.79 7.48
CA TYR A 483 -2.29 -1.44 7.97
C TYR A 483 -3.36 -1.58 6.90
N LEU A 484 -3.11 -1.22 5.64
CA LEU A 484 -4.12 -1.37 4.57
C LEU A 484 -4.40 -2.86 4.29
N VAL A 485 -3.37 -3.71 4.27
CA VAL A 485 -3.55 -5.16 4.15
C VAL A 485 -4.30 -5.72 5.36
N TRP A 486 -3.91 -5.33 6.58
CA TRP A 486 -4.60 -5.75 7.80
C TRP A 486 -6.08 -5.33 7.80
N TRP A 487 -6.34 -4.08 7.43
CA TRP A 487 -7.68 -3.53 7.31
C TRP A 487 -8.51 -4.30 6.27
N PHE A 488 -7.93 -4.63 5.11
CA PHE A 488 -8.62 -5.39 4.07
C PHE A 488 -8.94 -6.82 4.51
N LEU A 489 -7.99 -7.52 5.14
CA LEU A 489 -8.23 -8.87 5.67
C LEU A 489 -9.31 -8.84 6.76
N GLY A 490 -9.25 -7.86 7.67
CA GLY A 490 -10.28 -7.63 8.67
C GLY A 490 -11.64 -7.31 8.04
N ALA A 491 -11.69 -6.49 6.98
CA ALA A 491 -12.90 -6.15 6.25
C ALA A 491 -13.55 -7.34 5.51
N ASN A 492 -12.75 -8.35 5.16
CA ASN A 492 -13.21 -9.60 4.54
C ASN A 492 -13.46 -10.73 5.56
N GLY A 493 -13.49 -10.43 6.86
CA GLY A 493 -13.90 -11.39 7.89
C GLY A 493 -12.83 -12.41 8.29
N VAL A 494 -11.55 -12.14 7.99
CA VAL A 494 -10.45 -12.99 8.46
C VAL A 494 -10.30 -12.83 9.98
N THR A 495 -10.78 -13.81 10.75
CA THR A 495 -11.04 -13.71 12.20
C THR A 495 -9.89 -13.15 13.04
N PRO A 496 -8.61 -13.55 12.85
CA PRO A 496 -7.51 -12.98 13.62
C PRO A 496 -7.26 -11.50 13.32
N MET A 497 -7.60 -11.02 12.12
CA MET A 497 -7.39 -9.64 11.66
C MET A 497 -8.67 -8.79 11.77
N ASP A 498 -9.79 -9.41 12.10
CA ASP A 498 -11.08 -8.76 12.32
C ASP A 498 -11.13 -8.14 13.71
N PHE A 499 -10.54 -6.96 13.89
CA PHE A 499 -10.60 -6.24 15.16
C PHE A 499 -11.80 -5.29 15.26
N MET A 500 -12.75 -5.29 14.30
CA MET A 500 -13.80 -4.26 14.20
C MET A 500 -15.19 -4.77 13.81
N GLN A 501 -15.33 -5.92 13.13
CA GLN A 501 -16.66 -6.41 12.70
C GLN A 501 -17.46 -7.10 13.80
N GLY A 502 -16.98 -7.13 15.05
CA GLY A 502 -17.80 -7.61 16.17
C GLY A 502 -18.38 -9.00 15.92
N SER A 503 -17.66 -9.88 15.21
CA SER A 503 -17.93 -11.31 15.34
C SER A 503 -17.84 -11.61 16.84
N ARG A 504 -18.83 -12.33 17.39
CA ARG A 504 -18.84 -12.64 18.84
C ARG A 504 -17.59 -13.42 19.26
N ASP A 505 -16.85 -13.95 18.29
CA ASP A 505 -15.56 -14.62 18.41
C ASP A 505 -14.40 -13.63 18.67
N VAL A 506 -14.48 -12.36 18.26
CA VAL A 506 -13.45 -11.33 18.55
C VAL A 506 -13.59 -10.77 19.97
N LEU A 507 -14.79 -10.90 20.55
CA LEU A 507 -15.08 -10.58 21.94
C LEU A 507 -14.39 -11.54 22.93
N HIS A 508 -13.68 -12.56 22.45
CA HIS A 508 -12.83 -13.38 23.29
C HIS A 508 -11.70 -12.52 23.88
N LEU A 509 -11.66 -12.45 25.22
CA LEU A 509 -10.63 -11.77 26.01
C LEU A 509 -9.18 -11.97 25.50
N PRO A 510 -8.78 -13.17 25.04
CA PRO A 510 -7.45 -13.41 24.49
C PRO A 510 -7.14 -12.56 23.25
N THR A 511 -8.10 -12.39 22.33
CA THR A 511 -7.90 -11.64 21.09
C THR A 511 -7.65 -10.16 21.40
N LEU A 512 -8.48 -9.56 22.26
CA LEU A 512 -8.28 -8.18 22.71
C LEU A 512 -6.96 -8.00 23.46
N ALA A 513 -6.57 -8.97 24.28
CA ALA A 513 -5.28 -8.96 24.98
C ALA A 513 -4.09 -9.04 24.01
N ILE A 514 -4.19 -9.83 22.94
CA ILE A 514 -3.17 -9.91 21.89
C ILE A 514 -3.01 -8.55 21.19
N TYR A 515 -4.10 -7.90 20.80
CA TYR A 515 -4.04 -6.58 20.17
C TYR A 515 -3.41 -5.52 21.08
N MET A 516 -3.78 -5.52 22.36
CA MET A 516 -3.17 -4.61 23.36
C MET A 516 -1.69 -4.94 23.61
N PHE A 517 -1.32 -6.20 23.62
CA PHE A 517 0.08 -6.62 23.73
C PHE A 517 0.90 -6.17 22.52
N ILE A 518 0.38 -6.35 21.30
CA ILE A 518 1.03 -5.86 20.08
C ILE A 518 1.11 -4.33 20.11
N ALA A 519 0.07 -3.62 20.55
CA ALA A 519 0.08 -2.17 20.70
C ALA A 519 1.20 -1.73 21.66
N MET A 520 1.32 -2.38 22.82
CA MET A 520 2.39 -2.12 23.78
C MET A 520 3.78 -2.38 23.18
N LEU A 521 3.95 -3.51 22.47
CA LEU A 521 5.20 -3.86 21.82
C LEU A 521 5.58 -2.83 20.74
N MET A 522 4.61 -2.37 19.93
CA MET A 522 4.83 -1.34 18.91
C MET A 522 5.19 0.03 19.53
N PHE A 523 4.58 0.38 20.67
CA PHE A 523 4.95 1.57 21.41
C PHE A 523 6.39 1.49 21.97
N VAL A 524 6.76 0.34 22.54
CA VAL A 524 8.13 0.08 23.03
C VAL A 524 9.14 0.13 21.87
N LEU A 525 8.80 -0.45 20.72
CA LEU A 525 9.59 -0.32 19.50
C LEU A 525 9.75 1.14 19.07
N ALA A 526 8.72 1.97 19.23
CA ALA A 526 8.81 3.40 18.95
C ALA A 526 9.80 4.13 19.87
N VAL A 527 9.85 3.74 21.16
CA VAL A 527 10.84 4.25 22.11
C VAL A 527 12.25 3.86 21.67
N PHE A 528 12.50 2.59 21.36
CA PHE A 528 13.81 2.13 20.89
C PHE A 528 14.23 2.79 19.58
N GLY A 529 13.30 2.92 18.63
CA GLY A 529 13.52 3.61 17.36
C GLY A 529 13.97 5.05 17.58
N ARG A 530 13.35 5.78 18.51
CA ARG A 530 13.78 7.14 18.87
C ARG A 530 15.12 7.17 19.60
N GLN A 531 15.39 6.24 20.52
CA GLN A 531 16.68 6.18 21.21
C GLN A 531 17.84 6.00 20.24
N ARG A 532 17.70 5.13 19.25
CA ARG A 532 18.72 4.91 18.22
C ARG A 532 19.00 6.17 17.40
N LYS A 533 18.00 7.02 17.18
CA LYS A 533 18.13 8.30 16.47
C LYS A 533 18.81 9.39 17.29
N MET A 534 18.84 9.28 18.62
CA MET A 534 19.59 10.22 19.47
C MET A 534 21.08 9.91 19.53
N ILE A 535 21.47 8.66 19.31
CA ILE A 535 22.86 8.20 19.37
C ILE A 535 23.61 8.47 18.05
N ARG A 536 22.88 8.61 16.94
CA ARG A 536 23.40 8.95 15.60
C ARG A 536 23.36 10.44 15.37
#